data_AF-A0A9P5Z679-F1
#
_entry.id   AF-A0A9P5Z679-F1
#
_cell.length_a   1.000
_cell.length_b   1.000
_cell.length_c   1.000
_cell.angle_alpha   90.00
_cell.angle_beta   90.00
_cell.angle_gamma   90.00
#
_symmetry.space_group_name_H-M   'P 1'
#
loop_
_entity.id
_entity.type
_entity.pdbx_description
1 polymer ?
#
loop_
_entity_poly.entity_id
_entity_poly.type
_entity_poly.pdbx_seq_one_letter_code
_entity_poly.pdbx_strand_id
1 'polypeptide(L)'
;MSNARQLRSSKPTKRRRQNLNASSRLSETSEPAEVSQPVNIQGLPCLADEIYLEIMSHLPAFPLPTDHNDEDIALYGDRRLALDALSQTCRSLRRVFLRYRWQRIEVYQRMSLGRKPLPKIRYKNQNLDQKAISNTKRYVVELLRQLETVTIREPALAELVNVMDIIVADYSPDTVLEELARCIALMPNLHTVQIYFDINNSHLTRRAFSTYIFPQIRTAYLSTNASFFLDHCPNI
;
A
#
# COMPACT_ATOMS: atom_id res chain seq x y z
N MET A 1 35.20 47.49 -8.46
CA MET A 1 36.16 46.48 -8.95
C MET A 1 35.45 45.14 -9.03
N SER A 2 35.32 44.65 -10.25
CA SER A 2 34.61 43.43 -10.66
C SER A 2 35.35 42.16 -10.28
N ASN A 3 34.63 41.06 -10.04
CA ASN A 3 34.97 39.68 -10.47
C ASN A 3 33.78 38.77 -10.10
N ALA A 4 32.87 38.44 -11.02
CA ALA A 4 32.95 37.55 -12.18
C ALA A 4 32.79 36.05 -11.82
N ARG A 5 31.65 35.54 -12.28
CA ARG A 5 31.13 34.16 -12.26
C ARG A 5 32.09 33.14 -12.89
N GLN A 6 32.05 31.90 -12.42
CA GLN A 6 32.33 30.73 -13.26
C GLN A 6 31.33 29.60 -12.98
N LEU A 7 30.37 29.48 -13.90
CA LEU A 7 29.50 28.33 -14.11
C LEU A 7 30.29 27.30 -14.94
N ARG A 8 30.42 26.06 -14.46
CA ARG A 8 30.89 24.94 -15.28
C ARG A 8 29.69 24.08 -15.68
N SER A 9 29.42 24.06 -16.98
CA SER A 9 28.43 23.21 -17.64
C SER A 9 29.04 21.84 -17.96
N SER A 10 28.39 20.77 -17.51
CA SER A 10 28.72 19.40 -17.92
C SER A 10 27.73 18.92 -18.98
N LYS A 11 28.27 18.63 -20.18
CA LYS A 11 27.54 18.14 -21.36
C LYS A 11 27.08 16.68 -21.17
N PRO A 12 25.90 16.26 -21.67
CA PRO A 12 25.53 14.86 -21.75
C PRO A 12 26.00 14.21 -23.07
N THR A 13 26.70 13.09 -22.94
CA THR A 13 27.23 12.27 -24.04
C THR A 13 26.14 11.34 -24.59
N LYS A 14 25.72 11.58 -25.83
CA LYS A 14 24.83 10.71 -26.62
C LYS A 14 25.49 9.34 -26.85
N ARG A 15 24.94 8.26 -26.27
CA ARG A 15 25.28 6.88 -26.65
C ARG A 15 24.17 6.30 -27.56
N ARG A 16 24.41 6.44 -28.87
CA ARG A 16 23.67 5.80 -29.96
C ARG A 16 24.09 4.33 -30.01
N ARG A 17 23.18 3.40 -29.72
CA ARG A 17 23.32 1.98 -30.07
C ARG A 17 22.29 1.65 -31.14
N GLN A 18 22.74 1.68 -32.39
CA GLN A 18 22.13 0.95 -33.48
C GLN A 18 22.74 -0.46 -33.43
N ASN A 19 21.90 -1.49 -33.47
CA ASN A 19 22.26 -2.77 -34.07
C ASN A 19 21.00 -3.40 -34.65
N LEU A 20 20.80 -3.10 -35.93
CA LEU A 20 20.08 -3.95 -36.85
C LEU A 20 20.97 -5.19 -37.08
N ASN A 21 20.44 -6.37 -36.84
CA ASN A 21 20.84 -7.57 -37.54
C ASN A 21 19.59 -8.44 -37.72
N ALA A 22 18.92 -8.19 -38.85
CA ALA A 22 18.09 -9.18 -39.49
C ALA A 22 19.02 -10.22 -40.13
N SER A 23 18.95 -11.46 -39.69
CA SER A 23 19.43 -12.59 -40.49
C SER A 23 18.54 -13.80 -40.24
N SER A 24 17.79 -14.09 -41.28
CA SER A 24 16.96 -15.25 -41.51
C SER A 24 17.72 -16.56 -41.34
N ARG A 25 17.25 -17.41 -40.42
CA ARG A 25 17.39 -18.87 -40.53
C ARG A 25 16.05 -19.51 -40.20
N LEU A 26 15.26 -19.71 -41.24
CA LEU A 26 14.25 -20.76 -41.29
C LEU A 26 14.96 -22.09 -41.01
N SER A 27 14.75 -22.61 -39.81
CA SER A 27 15.20 -23.92 -39.38
C SER A 27 13.95 -24.72 -39.09
N GLU A 28 13.88 -25.90 -39.70
CA GLU A 28 12.75 -26.82 -39.65
C GLU A 28 12.30 -27.14 -38.22
N THR A 29 10.99 -26.95 -38.07
CA THR A 29 10.04 -27.64 -37.21
C THR A 29 10.50 -29.02 -36.74
N SER A 30 11.01 -29.08 -35.51
CA SER A 30 10.77 -30.22 -34.63
C SER A 30 9.91 -29.67 -33.49
N GLU A 31 8.61 -29.96 -33.52
CA GLU A 31 7.74 -29.72 -32.37
C GLU A 31 8.33 -30.51 -31.19
N PRO A 32 8.84 -29.83 -30.15
CA PRO A 32 9.09 -30.53 -28.90
C PRO A 32 7.70 -30.90 -28.38
N ALA A 33 7.40 -32.20 -28.33
CA ALA A 33 6.22 -32.71 -27.65
C ALA A 33 6.08 -31.96 -26.33
N GLU A 34 5.06 -31.10 -26.21
CA GLU A 34 4.72 -30.40 -24.99
C GLU A 34 4.41 -31.49 -23.95
N VAL A 35 5.44 -31.89 -23.20
CA VAL A 35 5.27 -32.69 -22.00
C VAL A 35 4.59 -31.76 -21.02
N SER A 36 3.26 -31.73 -21.09
CA SER A 36 2.39 -31.10 -20.12
C SER A 36 2.79 -31.66 -18.75
N GLN A 37 3.55 -30.86 -18.00
CA GLN A 37 3.92 -31.24 -16.65
C GLN A 37 2.62 -31.51 -15.89
N PRO A 38 2.51 -32.65 -15.20
CA PRO A 38 1.31 -32.97 -14.44
C PRO A 38 1.06 -31.82 -13.46
N VAL A 39 -0.09 -31.16 -13.63
CA VAL A 39 -0.56 -30.16 -12.68
C VAL A 39 -0.58 -30.83 -11.32
N ASN A 40 0.14 -30.30 -10.34
CA ASN A 40 0.17 -30.88 -9.01
C ASN A 40 -1.24 -30.78 -8.41
N ILE A 41 -1.96 -31.91 -8.43
CA ILE A 41 -3.34 -32.04 -7.93
C ILE A 41 -3.35 -32.39 -6.43
N GLN A 42 -2.19 -32.37 -5.77
CA GLN A 42 -2.04 -32.75 -4.37
C GLN A 42 -1.49 -31.58 -3.55
N GLY A 43 -1.96 -31.48 -2.31
CA GLY A 43 -1.47 -30.53 -1.31
C GLY A 43 -2.30 -29.25 -1.19
N LEU A 44 -1.67 -28.22 -0.61
CA LEU A 44 -2.31 -26.96 -0.20
C LEU A 44 -3.12 -26.29 -1.33
N PRO A 45 -2.69 -26.24 -2.60
CA PRO A 45 -3.44 -25.63 -3.71
C PRO A 45 -4.77 -26.29 -4.09
N CYS A 46 -5.01 -27.51 -3.64
CA CYS A 46 -6.17 -28.35 -4.00
C CYS A 46 -7.18 -28.47 -2.84
N LEU A 47 -6.96 -27.72 -1.75
CA LEU A 47 -7.90 -27.66 -0.66
C LEU A 47 -9.16 -26.91 -1.08
N ALA A 48 -10.28 -27.25 -0.43
CA ALA A 48 -11.54 -26.56 -0.61
C ALA A 48 -11.49 -25.15 0.04
N ASP A 49 -12.36 -24.25 -0.42
CA ASP A 49 -12.35 -22.84 -0.02
C ASP A 49 -12.59 -22.66 1.49
N GLU A 50 -13.35 -23.57 2.11
CA GLU A 50 -13.62 -23.60 3.55
C GLU A 50 -12.34 -23.80 4.36
N ILE A 51 -11.39 -24.59 3.86
CA ILE A 51 -10.12 -24.83 4.54
C ILE A 51 -9.22 -23.60 4.42
N TYR A 52 -9.26 -22.88 3.29
CA TYR A 52 -8.56 -21.60 3.21
C TYR A 52 -9.13 -20.58 4.18
N LEU A 53 -10.46 -20.52 4.32
CA LEU A 53 -11.12 -19.66 5.31
C LEU A 53 -10.69 -20.01 6.75
N GLU A 54 -10.60 -21.31 7.08
CA GLU A 54 -10.11 -21.77 8.37
C GLU A 54 -8.66 -21.32 8.61
N ILE A 55 -7.76 -21.53 7.64
CA ILE A 55 -6.37 -21.03 7.73
C ILE A 55 -6.35 -19.50 7.94
N MET A 56 -7.23 -18.76 7.25
CA MET A 56 -7.34 -17.31 7.39
C MET A 56 -7.87 -16.87 8.75
N SER A 57 -8.70 -17.68 9.40
CA SER A 57 -9.20 -17.41 10.75
C SER A 57 -8.10 -17.53 11.81
N HIS A 58 -7.07 -18.35 11.55
CA HIS A 58 -5.91 -18.50 12.42
C HIS A 58 -4.85 -17.42 12.24
N LEU A 59 -4.90 -16.63 11.16
CA LEU A 59 -4.02 -15.48 10.98
C LEU A 59 -4.60 -14.27 11.74
N PRO A 60 -3.95 -13.80 12.82
CA PRO A 60 -4.53 -12.75 13.66
C PRO A 60 -4.69 -11.45 12.86
N ALA A 61 -5.90 -10.90 12.83
CA ALA A 61 -6.17 -9.61 12.21
C ALA A 61 -6.17 -8.52 13.28
N PHE A 62 -5.64 -7.32 12.96
CA PHE A 62 -5.67 -6.20 13.90
C PHE A 62 -7.12 -5.89 14.31
N PRO A 63 -7.44 -5.92 15.62
CA PRO A 63 -8.75 -5.54 16.11
C PRO A 63 -8.97 -4.05 15.84
N LEU A 64 -10.15 -3.67 15.34
CA LEU A 64 -10.51 -2.27 15.15
C LEU A 64 -11.54 -1.86 16.22
N PRO A 65 -11.33 -0.75 16.95
CA PRO A 65 -10.19 0.17 16.86
C PRO A 65 -8.90 -0.43 17.44
N THR A 66 -7.77 -0.15 16.81
CA THR A 66 -6.44 -0.53 17.33
C THR A 66 -5.89 0.61 18.18
N ASP A 67 -5.59 0.36 19.45
CA ASP A 67 -4.62 1.17 20.18
C ASP A 67 -3.24 0.65 19.75
N HIS A 68 -2.46 1.42 18.98
CA HIS A 68 -1.21 0.94 18.34
C HIS A 68 -0.07 0.78 19.36
N ASN A 69 -0.31 0.01 20.42
CA ASN A 69 0.63 -0.36 21.44
C ASN A 69 1.67 -1.34 20.89
N ASP A 70 2.89 -1.28 21.44
CA ASP A 70 4.04 -2.01 20.89
C ASP A 70 3.89 -3.54 21.00
N GLU A 71 3.13 -4.04 21.98
CA GLU A 71 2.89 -5.46 22.22
C GLU A 71 1.92 -6.05 21.17
N ASP A 72 0.86 -5.33 20.85
CA ASP A 72 -0.13 -5.74 19.84
C ASP A 72 0.50 -5.81 18.44
N ILE A 73 1.34 -4.84 18.08
CA ILE A 73 1.93 -4.81 16.74
C ILE A 73 2.76 -6.06 16.43
N ALA A 74 3.45 -6.62 17.43
CA ALA A 74 4.23 -7.84 17.25
C ALA A 74 3.34 -9.06 16.99
N LEU A 75 2.15 -9.11 17.59
CA LEU A 75 1.21 -10.23 17.45
C LEU A 75 0.48 -10.22 16.09
N TYR A 76 0.10 -9.03 15.61
CA TYR A 76 -0.73 -8.89 14.41
C TYR A 76 0.07 -8.57 13.13
N GLY A 77 1.35 -8.19 13.26
CA GLY A 77 2.20 -7.81 12.12
C GLY A 77 2.48 -8.93 11.12
N ASP A 78 2.36 -10.18 11.55
CA ASP A 78 2.70 -11.36 10.74
C ASP A 78 1.63 -11.74 9.73
N ARG A 79 0.37 -11.33 9.92
CA ARG A 79 -0.72 -11.70 9.01
C ARG A 79 -0.46 -11.24 7.59
N ARG A 80 -0.03 -9.99 7.40
CA ARG A 80 0.24 -9.43 6.07
C ARG A 80 1.38 -10.17 5.37
N LEU A 81 2.46 -10.44 6.11
CA LEU A 81 3.62 -11.17 5.58
C LEU A 81 3.25 -12.61 5.23
N ALA A 82 2.44 -13.28 6.06
CA ALA A 82 1.94 -14.62 5.80
C ALA A 82 1.06 -14.64 4.53
N LEU A 83 0.14 -13.69 4.38
CA LEU A 83 -0.69 -13.55 3.19
C LEU A 83 0.14 -13.29 1.92
N ASP A 84 1.11 -12.37 2.01
CA ASP A 84 2.03 -12.09 0.90
C ASP A 84 2.83 -13.34 0.54
N ALA A 85 3.40 -14.05 1.51
CA ALA A 85 4.15 -15.29 1.30
C ALA A 85 3.28 -16.38 0.67
N LEU A 86 2.09 -16.63 1.21
CA LEU A 86 1.13 -17.61 0.67
C LEU A 86 0.74 -17.28 -0.78
N SER A 87 0.50 -16.00 -1.08
CA SER A 87 0.16 -15.56 -2.44
C SER A 87 1.31 -15.69 -3.44
N GLN A 88 2.55 -15.78 -2.97
CA GLN A 88 3.75 -15.93 -3.80
C GLN A 88 4.16 -17.39 -4.03
N THR A 89 3.59 -18.35 -3.29
CA THR A 89 3.95 -19.77 -3.42
C THR A 89 3.56 -20.37 -4.77
N CYS A 90 2.33 -20.16 -5.24
CA CYS A 90 1.85 -20.66 -6.53
C CYS A 90 0.64 -19.87 -7.07
N ARG A 91 0.28 -20.08 -8.34
CA ARG A 91 -0.84 -19.37 -9.01
C ARG A 91 -2.20 -19.64 -8.39
N SER A 92 -2.44 -20.85 -7.88
CA SER A 92 -3.72 -21.21 -7.24
C SER A 92 -3.89 -20.45 -5.93
N LEU A 93 -2.91 -20.54 -5.03
CA LEU A 93 -2.92 -19.85 -3.74
C LEU A 93 -2.90 -18.34 -3.89
N ARG A 94 -2.25 -17.81 -4.94
CA ARG A 94 -2.34 -16.39 -5.29
C ARG A 94 -3.78 -15.92 -5.49
N ARG A 95 -4.61 -16.67 -6.24
CA ARG A 95 -6.01 -16.28 -6.51
C ARG A 95 -6.84 -16.17 -5.24
N VAL A 96 -6.54 -17.01 -4.25
CA VAL A 96 -7.22 -17.04 -2.96
C VAL A 96 -6.68 -15.95 -2.03
N PHE A 97 -5.39 -16.02 -1.67
CA PHE A 97 -4.81 -15.18 -0.62
C PHE A 97 -4.56 -13.74 -1.04
N LEU A 98 -4.41 -13.45 -2.35
CA LEU A 98 -4.32 -12.06 -2.82
C LEU A 98 -5.60 -11.28 -2.50
N ARG A 99 -6.76 -11.95 -2.53
CA ARG A 99 -8.03 -11.30 -2.17
C ARG A 99 -8.04 -10.89 -0.70
N TYR A 100 -7.72 -11.80 0.20
CA TYR A 100 -7.63 -11.51 1.64
C TYR A 100 -6.53 -10.50 1.96
N ARG A 101 -5.44 -10.51 1.20
CA ARG A 101 -4.37 -9.54 1.35
C ARG A 101 -4.81 -8.10 1.08
N TRP A 102 -5.65 -7.90 0.08
CA TRP A 102 -6.12 -6.57 -0.34
C TRP A 102 -7.48 -6.18 0.23
N GLN A 103 -8.11 -7.01 1.07
CA GLN A 103 -9.25 -6.57 1.87
C GLN A 103 -8.91 -5.38 2.77
N ARG A 104 -7.66 -5.32 3.25
CA ARG A 104 -7.19 -4.28 4.17
C ARG A 104 -6.05 -3.48 3.54
N ILE A 105 -6.20 -2.15 3.50
CA ILE A 105 -5.07 -1.23 3.29
C ILE A 105 -4.56 -0.84 4.67
N GLU A 106 -3.28 -1.12 4.91
CA GLU A 106 -2.69 -0.99 6.25
C GLU A 106 -1.36 -0.25 6.19
N VAL A 107 -1.23 0.83 6.96
CA VAL A 107 0.01 1.57 7.15
C VAL A 107 0.08 2.06 8.60
N TYR A 108 0.67 1.25 9.48
CA TYR A 108 0.75 1.54 10.90
C TYR A 108 2.20 1.49 11.41
N GLN A 109 2.37 1.86 12.67
CA GLN A 109 3.68 1.92 13.28
C GLN A 109 4.36 0.54 13.35
N ARG A 110 5.67 0.47 13.12
CA ARG A 110 6.45 -0.79 13.16
C ARG A 110 6.03 -1.87 12.17
N MET A 111 5.13 -1.57 11.25
CA MET A 111 4.80 -2.44 10.12
C MET A 111 6.06 -2.91 9.38
N SER A 112 6.15 -4.22 9.15
CA SER A 112 7.30 -4.86 8.51
C SER A 112 7.25 -4.73 6.98
N LEU A 113 8.22 -4.02 6.40
CA LEU A 113 8.37 -3.85 4.94
C LEU A 113 9.50 -4.70 4.35
N GLY A 114 9.68 -5.91 4.89
CA GLY A 114 10.71 -6.87 4.47
C GLY A 114 12.13 -6.56 4.97
N ARG A 115 12.66 -5.35 4.74
CA ARG A 115 14.05 -5.01 5.14
C ARG A 115 14.14 -4.34 6.51
N LYS A 116 13.24 -3.39 6.79
CA LYS A 116 13.21 -2.64 8.06
C LYS A 116 11.76 -2.29 8.40
N PRO A 117 11.34 -2.43 9.68
CA PRO A 117 10.01 -1.99 10.09
C PRO A 117 9.87 -0.46 9.94
N LEU A 118 8.63 0.01 9.87
CA LEU A 118 8.34 1.44 9.94
C LEU A 118 8.78 2.00 11.31
N PRO A 119 9.39 3.19 11.34
CA PRO A 119 9.94 3.75 12.56
C PRO A 119 8.83 4.20 13.50
N LYS A 120 8.99 4.01 14.81
CA LYS A 120 8.08 4.57 15.81
C LYS A 120 7.99 6.08 15.69
N ILE A 121 6.78 6.61 15.50
CA ILE A 121 6.54 8.05 15.50
C ILE A 121 6.67 8.51 16.96
N ARG A 122 7.56 9.48 17.19
CA ARG A 122 7.77 10.06 18.52
C ARG A 122 7.21 11.47 18.52
N TYR A 123 6.13 11.70 19.27
CA TYR A 123 5.44 12.99 19.37
C TYR A 123 6.18 14.05 20.20
N LYS A 124 7.48 13.87 20.53
CA LYS A 124 8.19 14.79 21.43
C LYS A 124 8.95 15.89 20.65
N ASN A 125 8.47 17.12 20.83
CA ASN A 125 9.11 18.43 20.68
C ASN A 125 10.15 18.61 19.55
N GLN A 126 9.62 18.96 18.38
CA GLN A 126 9.96 20.10 17.50
C GLN A 126 11.38 20.37 17.01
N ASN A 127 12.39 19.59 17.35
CA ASN A 127 13.60 19.56 16.52
C ASN A 127 13.41 18.47 15.47
N LEU A 128 12.87 18.87 14.32
CA LEU A 128 12.79 18.08 13.08
C LEU A 128 14.22 17.72 12.65
N ASP A 129 14.80 16.74 13.33
CA ASP A 129 16.01 16.08 12.86
C ASP A 129 15.68 15.51 11.46
N GLN A 130 16.64 15.57 10.55
CA GLN A 130 16.55 14.98 9.21
C GLN A 130 16.07 13.51 9.26
N LYS A 131 16.38 12.81 10.36
CA LYS A 131 15.88 11.47 10.67
C LYS A 131 14.37 11.39 10.82
N ALA A 132 13.73 12.37 11.47
CA ALA A 132 12.27 12.44 11.61
C ALA A 132 11.58 12.61 10.25
N ILE A 133 12.09 13.50 9.41
CA ILE A 133 11.59 13.70 8.02
C ILE A 133 11.75 12.42 7.20
N SER A 134 12.92 11.77 7.30
CA SER A 134 13.12 10.51 6.59
C SER A 134 12.19 9.41 7.08
N ASN A 135 11.79 9.44 8.35
CA ASN A 135 10.86 8.48 8.94
C ASN A 135 9.43 8.69 8.44
N THR A 136 8.91 9.92 8.47
CA THR A 136 7.56 10.26 7.98
C THR A 136 7.41 9.96 6.49
N LYS A 137 8.45 10.23 5.70
CA LYS A 137 8.50 9.87 4.28
C LYS A 137 8.23 8.38 4.02
N ARG A 138 8.68 7.47 4.90
CA ARG A 138 8.47 6.02 4.70
C ARG A 138 7.00 5.62 4.83
N TYR A 139 6.24 6.26 5.72
CA TYR A 139 4.81 6.04 5.86
C TYR A 139 4.07 6.47 4.58
N VAL A 140 4.36 7.69 4.12
CA VAL A 140 3.77 8.23 2.90
C VAL A 140 4.10 7.37 1.67
N VAL A 141 5.35 6.95 1.52
CA VAL A 141 5.76 6.10 0.39
C VAL A 141 5.01 4.76 0.42
N GLU A 142 4.87 4.13 1.59
CA GLU A 142 4.16 2.85 1.68
C GLU A 142 2.65 3.01 1.46
N LEU A 143 2.05 4.10 1.96
CA LEU A 143 0.65 4.44 1.70
C LEU A 143 0.40 4.62 0.21
N LEU A 144 1.17 5.51 -0.43
CA LEU A 144 1.04 5.77 -1.87
C LEU A 144 1.32 4.52 -2.71
N ARG A 145 2.27 3.67 -2.32
CA ARG A 145 2.53 2.39 -3.01
C ARG A 145 1.30 1.47 -2.98
N GLN A 146 0.63 1.36 -1.83
CA GLN A 146 -0.58 0.54 -1.71
C GLN A 146 -1.74 1.14 -2.51
N LEU A 147 -1.97 2.44 -2.37
CA LEU A 147 -3.01 3.15 -3.12
C LEU A 147 -2.79 3.07 -4.63
N GLU A 148 -1.56 3.29 -5.12
CA GLU A 148 -1.19 3.14 -6.53
C GLU A 148 -1.41 1.70 -7.01
N THR A 149 -1.09 0.70 -6.18
CA THR A 149 -1.31 -0.70 -6.55
C THR A 149 -2.80 -0.99 -6.77
N VAL A 150 -3.63 -0.56 -5.83
CA VAL A 150 -5.07 -0.84 -5.82
C VAL A 150 -5.85 0.00 -6.83
N THR A 151 -5.41 1.23 -7.12
CA THR A 151 -6.19 2.16 -7.96
C THR A 151 -5.64 2.33 -9.37
N ILE A 152 -4.36 2.08 -9.60
CA ILE A 152 -3.70 2.31 -10.91
C ILE A 152 -3.20 0.99 -11.51
N ARG A 153 -2.43 0.20 -10.75
CA ARG A 153 -1.78 -1.01 -11.30
C ARG A 153 -2.76 -2.16 -11.50
N GLU A 154 -3.62 -2.39 -10.53
CA GLU A 154 -4.60 -3.47 -10.55
C GLU A 154 -5.95 -3.00 -9.98
N PRO A 155 -6.72 -2.18 -10.73
CA PRO A 155 -7.96 -1.56 -10.26
C PRO A 155 -9.02 -2.53 -9.75
N ALA A 156 -9.00 -3.79 -10.23
CA ALA A 156 -9.88 -4.84 -9.74
C ALA A 156 -9.69 -5.14 -8.24
N LEU A 157 -8.54 -4.80 -7.66
CA LEU A 157 -8.31 -4.91 -6.21
C LEU A 157 -9.13 -3.89 -5.41
N ALA A 158 -9.54 -2.77 -6.00
CA ALA A 158 -10.30 -1.74 -5.31
C ALA A 158 -11.68 -2.24 -4.84
N GLU A 159 -12.27 -3.19 -5.59
CA GLU A 159 -13.51 -3.87 -5.19
C GLU A 159 -13.31 -4.80 -3.99
N LEU A 160 -12.07 -5.21 -3.70
CA LEU A 160 -11.79 -6.11 -2.58
C LEU A 160 -11.54 -5.35 -1.28
N VAL A 161 -11.09 -4.10 -1.36
CA VAL A 161 -10.79 -3.29 -0.18
C VAL A 161 -12.08 -2.95 0.55
N ASN A 162 -12.13 -3.37 1.82
CA ASN A 162 -13.27 -3.10 2.71
C ASN A 162 -12.88 -2.41 4.02
N VAL A 163 -11.59 -2.43 4.35
CA VAL A 163 -11.02 -1.80 5.55
C VAL A 163 -9.78 -0.99 5.17
N MET A 164 -9.64 0.19 5.78
CA MET A 164 -8.43 1.01 5.71
C MET A 164 -7.98 1.38 7.12
N ASP A 165 -6.76 1.01 7.51
CA ASP A 165 -6.15 1.36 8.79
C ASP A 165 -4.80 2.03 8.56
N ILE A 166 -4.76 3.36 8.64
CA ILE A 166 -3.61 4.14 8.18
C ILE A 166 -3.20 5.25 9.14
N ILE A 167 -1.88 5.46 9.21
CA ILE A 167 -1.24 6.63 9.76
C ILE A 167 -0.84 7.54 8.61
N VAL A 168 -1.36 8.76 8.62
CA VAL A 168 -1.01 9.81 7.66
C VAL A 168 -0.02 10.76 8.33
N ALA A 169 1.25 10.64 7.92
CA ALA A 169 2.35 11.41 8.48
C ALA A 169 2.52 12.78 7.81
N ASP A 170 3.07 13.76 8.53
CA ASP A 170 3.37 15.11 8.01
C ASP A 170 4.58 15.09 7.06
N TYR A 171 4.37 14.59 5.84
CA TYR A 171 5.32 14.66 4.73
C TYR A 171 4.56 14.92 3.43
N SER A 172 4.70 16.13 2.89
CA SER A 172 3.92 16.60 1.73
C SER A 172 2.41 16.39 1.89
N PRO A 173 1.80 16.86 3.00
CA PRO A 173 0.43 16.54 3.36
C PRO A 173 -0.58 16.89 2.26
N ASP A 174 -0.42 18.03 1.58
CA ASP A 174 -1.33 18.46 0.50
C ASP A 174 -1.52 17.38 -0.56
N THR A 175 -0.42 16.94 -1.17
CA THR A 175 -0.46 15.93 -2.23
C THR A 175 -0.94 14.58 -1.71
N VAL A 176 -0.52 14.19 -0.50
CA VAL A 176 -0.90 12.88 0.07
C VAL A 176 -2.39 12.83 0.41
N LEU A 177 -2.94 13.90 0.96
CA LEU A 177 -4.35 13.99 1.34
C LEU A 177 -5.26 14.05 0.11
N GLU A 178 -4.88 14.81 -0.93
CA GLU A 178 -5.61 14.84 -2.20
C GLU A 178 -5.65 13.46 -2.85
N GLU A 179 -4.50 12.77 -2.92
CA GLU A 179 -4.42 11.41 -3.46
C GLU A 179 -5.19 10.40 -2.60
N LEU A 180 -5.13 10.52 -1.27
CA LEU A 180 -5.88 9.67 -0.37
C LEU A 180 -7.39 9.83 -0.57
N ALA A 181 -7.89 11.07 -0.61
CA ALA A 181 -9.31 11.37 -0.84
C ALA A 181 -9.79 10.82 -2.18
N ARG A 182 -9.01 11.05 -3.25
CA ARG A 182 -9.27 10.51 -4.58
C ARG A 182 -9.33 8.98 -4.57
N CYS A 183 -8.38 8.31 -3.91
CA CYS A 183 -8.35 6.85 -3.88
C CYS A 183 -9.49 6.23 -3.07
N ILE A 184 -9.86 6.83 -1.93
CA ILE A 184 -11.01 6.39 -1.12
C ILE A 184 -12.29 6.37 -1.97
N ALA A 185 -12.50 7.40 -2.78
CA ALA A 185 -13.65 7.46 -3.69
C ALA A 185 -13.68 6.34 -4.75
N LEU A 186 -12.53 5.72 -5.06
CA LEU A 186 -12.42 4.61 -6.02
C LEU A 186 -12.63 3.23 -5.39
N MET A 187 -12.83 3.13 -4.07
CA MET A 187 -12.99 1.86 -3.36
C MET A 187 -14.46 1.71 -2.93
N PRO A 188 -15.32 1.09 -3.76
CA PRO A 188 -16.77 1.07 -3.53
C PRO A 188 -17.17 0.24 -2.30
N ASN A 189 -16.36 -0.73 -1.91
CA ASN A 189 -16.63 -1.64 -0.78
C ASN A 189 -15.94 -1.21 0.53
N LEU A 190 -15.23 -0.08 0.53
CA LEU A 190 -14.56 0.45 1.72
C LEU A 190 -15.58 0.95 2.73
N HIS A 191 -15.91 0.15 3.74
CA HIS A 191 -16.92 0.51 4.73
C HIS A 191 -16.36 0.87 6.11
N THR A 192 -15.12 0.46 6.41
CA THR A 192 -14.47 0.75 7.70
C THR A 192 -13.16 1.48 7.49
N VAL A 193 -13.00 2.61 8.19
CA VAL A 193 -11.73 3.35 8.21
C VAL A 193 -11.24 3.56 9.63
N GLN A 194 -9.93 3.43 9.83
CA GLN A 194 -9.19 3.90 10.98
C GLN A 194 -8.10 4.84 10.46
N ILE A 195 -8.19 6.13 10.79
CA ILE A 195 -7.29 7.15 10.26
C ILE A 195 -6.69 7.94 11.41
N TYR A 196 -5.37 7.88 11.52
CA TYR A 196 -4.59 8.69 12.43
C TYR A 196 -3.83 9.77 11.65
N PHE A 197 -4.28 11.03 11.72
CA PHE A 197 -3.50 12.16 11.19
C PHE A 197 -2.46 12.62 12.21
N ASP A 198 -1.19 12.47 11.85
CA ASP A 198 -0.05 13.10 12.51
C ASP A 198 0.32 14.40 11.78
N ILE A 199 -0.69 15.22 11.48
CA ILE A 199 -0.55 16.50 10.76
C ILE A 199 -1.16 17.59 11.65
N ASN A 200 -0.41 18.64 11.93
CA ASN A 200 -0.85 19.77 12.76
C ASN A 200 -1.60 20.87 11.99
N ASN A 201 -2.13 20.57 10.79
CA ASN A 201 -2.72 21.55 9.89
C ASN A 201 -4.12 21.13 9.42
N SER A 202 -5.12 21.50 10.20
CA SER A 202 -6.54 21.18 9.95
C SER A 202 -7.12 21.84 8.68
N HIS A 203 -6.55 22.95 8.21
CA HIS A 203 -7.03 23.62 7.01
C HIS A 203 -6.72 22.82 5.74
N LEU A 204 -5.52 22.24 5.66
CA LEU A 204 -5.10 21.43 4.52
C LEU A 204 -5.94 20.17 4.41
N THR A 205 -6.17 19.51 5.55
CA THR A 205 -6.97 18.30 5.61
C THR A 205 -8.40 18.56 5.16
N ARG A 206 -9.06 19.62 5.66
CA ARG A 206 -10.41 19.96 5.21
C ARG A 206 -10.50 20.25 3.71
N ARG A 207 -9.51 20.95 3.15
CA ARG A 207 -9.50 21.30 1.74
C ARG A 207 -9.40 20.07 0.83
N ALA A 208 -8.51 19.13 1.16
CA ALA A 208 -8.27 17.94 0.33
C ALA A 208 -9.51 17.04 0.19
N PHE A 209 -10.34 16.96 1.24
CA PHE A 209 -11.55 16.14 1.24
C PHE A 209 -12.81 16.89 0.77
N SER A 210 -12.75 18.22 0.63
CA SER A 210 -13.91 19.08 0.32
C SER A 210 -14.67 18.72 -0.96
N THR A 211 -14.02 18.08 -1.92
CA THR A 211 -14.61 17.69 -3.21
C THR A 211 -15.23 16.29 -3.21
N TYR A 212 -15.12 15.55 -2.10
CA TYR A 212 -15.52 14.14 -2.03
C TYR A 212 -16.57 13.91 -0.94
N ILE A 213 -17.44 12.93 -1.21
CA ILE A 213 -18.39 12.38 -0.25
C ILE A 213 -18.21 10.86 -0.30
N PHE A 214 -18.18 10.23 0.87
CA PHE A 214 -17.90 8.81 1.04
C PHE A 214 -19.10 8.07 1.64
N PRO A 215 -20.19 7.89 0.88
CA PRO A 215 -21.39 7.22 1.38
C PRO A 215 -21.16 5.72 1.68
N GLN A 216 -20.11 5.12 1.13
CA GLN A 216 -19.78 3.71 1.38
C GLN A 216 -19.26 3.47 2.82
N ILE A 217 -18.71 4.48 3.47
CA ILE A 217 -18.11 4.37 4.81
C ILE A 217 -19.22 4.38 5.87
N ARG A 218 -19.19 3.39 6.76
CA ARG A 218 -20.19 3.16 7.83
C ARG A 218 -19.57 3.13 9.22
N THR A 219 -18.25 3.00 9.30
CA THR A 219 -17.53 2.93 10.58
C THR A 219 -16.23 3.70 10.44
N ALA A 220 -16.01 4.68 11.30
CA ALA A 220 -14.77 5.44 11.34
C ALA A 220 -14.18 5.51 12.75
N TYR A 221 -12.90 5.19 12.87
CA TYR A 221 -12.09 5.38 14.07
C TYR A 221 -11.04 6.45 13.77
N LEU A 222 -11.20 7.62 14.36
CA LEU A 222 -10.50 8.83 13.95
C LEU A 222 -9.72 9.41 15.12
N SER A 223 -8.49 9.88 14.86
CA SER A 223 -7.80 10.75 15.83
C SER A 223 -8.56 12.07 15.98
N THR A 224 -8.32 12.82 17.07
CA THR A 224 -8.99 14.11 17.29
C THR A 224 -8.84 15.08 16.11
N ASN A 225 -7.65 15.08 15.48
CA ASN A 225 -7.34 15.90 14.31
C ASN A 225 -8.02 15.42 13.02
N ALA A 226 -8.60 14.22 13.02
CA ALA A 226 -9.29 13.60 11.89
C ALA A 226 -10.81 13.79 11.91
N SER A 227 -11.37 14.40 12.95
CA SER A 227 -12.82 14.56 13.14
C SER A 227 -13.54 15.22 11.95
N PHE A 228 -12.88 16.14 11.24
CA PHE A 228 -13.44 16.78 10.02
C PHE A 228 -13.78 15.77 8.92
N PHE A 229 -13.16 14.58 8.91
CA PHE A 229 -13.43 13.53 7.92
C PHE A 229 -14.89 13.02 8.01
N LEU A 230 -15.52 13.13 9.18
CA LEU A 230 -16.91 12.74 9.39
C LEU A 230 -17.89 13.60 8.59
N ASP A 231 -17.56 14.88 8.33
CA ASP A 231 -18.37 15.77 7.48
C ASP A 231 -18.57 15.21 6.07
N HIS A 232 -17.69 14.30 5.63
CA HIS A 232 -17.70 13.68 4.31
C HIS A 232 -18.31 12.28 4.29
N CYS A 233 -18.74 11.72 5.43
CA CYS A 233 -19.23 10.35 5.55
C CYS A 233 -20.69 10.35 6.07
N PRO A 234 -21.69 10.47 5.19
CA PRO A 234 -23.09 10.72 5.59
C PRO A 234 -23.78 9.55 6.32
N ASN A 235 -23.16 8.37 6.37
CA ASN A 235 -23.74 7.15 6.91
C ASN A 235 -23.06 6.66 8.20
N ILE A 236 -22.31 7.54 8.88
CA ILE A 236 -21.66 7.28 10.18
C ILE A 236 -22.51 7.79 11.33
#